data_AF-A0A6B3I9D0-F1
#
_entry.id   AF-A0A6B3I9D0-F1
#
_cell.length_a   1.000
_cell.length_b   1.000
_cell.length_c   1.000
_cell.angle_alpha   90.00
_cell.angle_beta   90.00
_cell.angle_gamma   90.00
#
_symmetry.space_group_name_H-M   'P 1'
#
loop_
_entity.id
_entity.type
_entity.pdbx_description
1 polymer ?
#
loop_
_entity_poly.entity_id
_entity_poly.type
_entity_poly.pdbx_seq_one_letter_code
_entity_poly.pdbx_strand_id
1 'polypeptide(L)'
;MWDVDIEGRRLDVEDLRVQLAPAPPEVARVLGVGPKVKVWHRDRRYVVDGVPVMRATSFIPDEFARGTQITESDTGKGGVYARLREAGHGPVGFREQMRGRSATAAEVDDLRLAKGATVIEQHRIARREDGRVVECSRM
;
A
#
# COMPACT_ATOMS: atom_id res chain seq x y z
N MET A 1 4.96 -1.53 -6.93
CA MET A 1 5.98 -2.34 -7.62
C MET A 1 5.31 -3.61 -8.07
N TRP A 2 5.03 -3.65 -9.36
CA TRP A 2 4.50 -4.84 -10.01
C TRP A 2 5.67 -5.76 -10.36
N ASP A 3 5.40 -7.06 -10.49
CA ASP A 3 6.41 -8.05 -10.91
C ASP A 3 7.06 -7.69 -12.26
N VAL A 4 6.33 -6.95 -13.11
CA VAL A 4 6.81 -6.42 -14.39
C VAL A 4 7.86 -5.31 -14.25
N ASP A 5 7.93 -4.62 -13.10
CA ASP A 5 8.83 -3.48 -12.89
C ASP A 5 10.25 -3.91 -12.48
N ILE A 6 10.46 -5.21 -12.21
CA ILE A 6 11.71 -5.72 -11.63
C ILE A 6 12.45 -6.72 -12.53
N GLU A 7 11.97 -7.02 -13.74
CA GLU A 7 12.68 -7.83 -14.76
C GLU A 7 13.30 -9.15 -14.24
N GLY A 8 12.65 -9.81 -13.27
CA GLY A 8 13.13 -11.06 -12.66
C GLY A 8 14.19 -10.89 -11.55
N ARG A 9 14.50 -9.65 -11.17
CA ARG A 9 15.34 -9.32 -10.01
C ARG A 9 14.66 -9.79 -8.73
N ARG A 10 15.46 -10.06 -7.69
CA ARG A 10 14.93 -10.56 -6.42
C ARG A 10 14.23 -9.42 -5.69
N LEU A 11 12.93 -9.59 -5.45
CA LEU A 11 12.11 -8.71 -4.63
C LEU A 11 11.91 -9.33 -3.25
N ASP A 12 12.40 -8.66 -2.23
CA ASP A 12 12.12 -8.97 -0.84
C ASP A 12 11.20 -7.90 -0.22
N VAL A 13 10.41 -8.31 0.77
CA VAL A 13 9.60 -7.41 1.59
C VAL A 13 10.14 -7.43 3.01
N GLU A 14 10.59 -6.28 3.48
CA GLU A 14 11.13 -6.08 4.82
C GLU A 14 10.22 -5.20 5.67
N ASP A 15 10.40 -5.26 6.99
CA ASP A 15 9.72 -4.40 7.98
C ASP A 15 8.19 -4.37 7.84
N LEU A 16 7.60 -5.49 7.40
CA LEU A 16 6.17 -5.60 7.22
C LEU A 16 5.43 -5.52 8.56
N ARG A 17 4.52 -4.56 8.66
CA ARG A 17 3.56 -4.44 9.77
C ARG A 17 2.15 -4.52 9.22
N VAL A 18 1.37 -5.46 9.77
CA VAL A 18 -0.04 -5.66 9.45
C VAL A 18 -0.83 -5.48 10.72
N GLN A 19 -1.71 -4.48 10.77
CA GLN A 19 -2.47 -4.16 11.97
C GLN A 19 -3.88 -3.67 11.64
N LEU A 20 -4.84 -4.03 12.47
CA LEU A 20 -6.22 -3.55 12.39
C LEU A 20 -6.42 -2.39 13.37
N ALA A 21 -6.58 -1.18 12.85
CA ALA A 21 -6.72 0.03 13.65
C ALA A 21 -7.73 1.00 13.02
N PRO A 22 -8.26 2.00 13.75
CA PRO A 22 -9.02 3.09 13.15
C PRO A 22 -8.19 3.79 12.06
N ALA A 23 -8.84 4.11 10.94
CA ALA A 23 -8.18 4.85 9.87
C ALA A 23 -7.77 6.26 10.35
N PRO A 24 -6.59 6.77 9.93
CA PRO A 24 -6.27 8.17 10.06
C PRO A 24 -7.37 9.04 9.43
N PRO A 25 -7.71 10.22 9.98
CA PRO A 25 -8.86 11.02 9.55
C PRO A 25 -8.90 11.32 8.03
N GLU A 26 -7.75 11.61 7.44
CA GLU A 26 -7.58 11.85 6.01
C GLU A 26 -7.82 10.59 5.16
N VAL A 27 -7.38 9.43 5.66
CA VAL A 27 -7.61 8.13 5.01
C VAL A 27 -9.08 7.75 5.12
N ALA A 28 -9.69 7.92 6.29
CA ALA A 28 -11.11 7.64 6.52
C ALA A 28 -12.00 8.42 5.53
N ARG A 29 -11.68 9.70 5.31
CA ARG A 29 -12.36 10.56 4.32
C ARG A 29 -12.21 10.03 2.90
N VAL A 30 -11.02 9.60 2.50
CA VAL A 30 -10.77 9.04 1.16
C VAL A 30 -11.49 7.71 0.98
N LEU A 31 -11.49 6.85 2.00
CA LEU A 31 -12.18 5.57 1.99
C LEU A 31 -13.71 5.70 2.05
N GLY A 32 -14.23 6.87 2.44
CA GLY A 32 -15.66 7.09 2.63
C GLY A 32 -16.22 6.35 3.85
N VAL A 33 -15.39 6.11 4.87
CA VAL A 33 -15.76 5.37 6.08
C VAL A 33 -15.85 6.31 7.30
N GLY A 34 -16.63 5.91 8.30
CA GLY A 34 -16.74 6.65 9.55
C GLY A 34 -15.43 6.65 10.37
N PRO A 35 -15.23 7.63 11.27
CA PRO A 35 -13.97 7.81 12.00
C PRO A 35 -13.61 6.66 12.97
N LYS A 36 -14.59 5.79 13.30
CA LYS A 36 -14.40 4.61 14.15
C LYS A 36 -14.24 3.32 13.36
N VAL A 37 -14.40 3.37 12.03
CA VAL A 37 -14.26 2.19 11.17
C VAL A 37 -12.79 1.77 11.18
N LYS A 38 -12.56 0.49 11.46
CA LYS A 38 -11.23 -0.09 11.43
C LYS A 38 -10.85 -0.47 10.01
N VAL A 39 -9.57 -0.27 9.70
CA VAL A 39 -8.96 -0.63 8.43
C VAL A 39 -7.69 -1.42 8.72
N TRP A 40 -7.28 -2.25 7.79
CA TRP A 40 -6.00 -2.93 7.83
C TRP A 40 -4.92 -1.99 7.31
N HIS A 41 -3.95 -1.68 8.16
CA HIS A 41 -2.76 -0.91 7.82
C HIS A 41 -1.67 -1.91 7.47
N ARG A 42 -1.16 -1.84 6.24
CA ARG A 42 -0.06 -2.68 5.73
C ARG A 42 1.11 -1.79 5.33
N ASP A 43 2.05 -1.59 6.25
CA ASP A 43 3.28 -0.82 6.05
C ASP A 43 4.43 -1.79 5.77
N ARG A 44 5.17 -1.56 4.68
CA ARG A 44 6.22 -2.46 4.23
C ARG A 44 7.29 -1.72 3.44
N ARG A 45 8.52 -2.23 3.50
CA ARG A 45 9.63 -1.79 2.66
C ARG A 45 9.91 -2.82 1.57
N TYR A 46 9.93 -2.37 0.33
CA TYR A 46 10.34 -3.19 -0.80
C TYR A 46 11.84 -3.04 -1.01
N VAL A 47 12.50 -4.17 -1.19
CA VAL A 47 13.94 -4.28 -1.37
C VAL A 47 14.19 -5.06 -2.65
N VAL A 48 14.96 -4.49 -3.57
CA VAL A 48 15.32 -5.14 -4.83
C VAL A 48 16.82 -5.37 -4.84
N ASP A 49 17.25 -6.63 -4.96
CA ASP A 49 18.65 -7.07 -4.86
C ASP A 49 19.37 -6.48 -3.64
N GLY A 50 18.71 -6.49 -2.48
CA GLY A 50 19.25 -5.97 -1.22
C GLY A 50 19.25 -4.44 -1.08
N VAL A 51 18.74 -3.69 -2.07
CA VAL A 51 18.61 -2.24 -2.03
C VAL A 51 17.16 -1.84 -1.70
N PRO A 52 16.90 -1.12 -0.59
CA PRO A 52 15.59 -0.54 -0.33
C PRO A 52 15.19 0.48 -1.40
N VAL A 53 14.03 0.28 -2.02
CA VAL A 53 13.59 1.11 -3.16
C VAL A 53 12.28 1.85 -2.90
N MET A 54 11.45 1.36 -1.97
CA MET A 54 10.12 1.94 -1.75
C MET A 54 9.58 1.55 -0.36
N ARG A 55 8.99 2.52 0.33
CA ARG A 55 8.23 2.31 1.57
C ARG A 55 6.76 2.53 1.23
N ALA A 56 5.92 1.52 1.43
CA ALA A 56 4.52 1.58 1.03
C ALA A 56 3.58 1.25 2.19
N THR A 57 2.60 2.12 2.41
CA THR A 57 1.53 1.91 3.38
C THR A 57 0.19 1.83 2.65
N SER A 58 -0.49 0.68 2.78
CA SER A 58 -1.85 0.47 2.27
C SER A 58 -2.86 0.44 3.41
N PHE A 59 -4.03 1.03 3.19
CA PHE A 59 -5.17 1.03 4.09
C PHE A 59 -6.36 0.35 3.39
N ILE A 60 -6.86 -0.75 3.95
CA ILE A 60 -7.95 -1.55 3.39
C ILE A 60 -9.09 -1.62 4.41
N PRO A 61 -10.32 -1.17 4.11
CA PRO A 61 -11.47 -1.37 4.98
C PRO A 61 -11.62 -2.83 5.42
N ASP A 62 -11.84 -3.05 6.71
CA ASP A 62 -11.91 -4.40 7.28
C ASP A 62 -13.00 -5.26 6.63
N GLU A 63 -14.11 -4.64 6.21
CA GLU A 63 -15.18 -5.31 5.46
C GLU A 63 -14.73 -5.99 4.16
N PHE A 64 -13.63 -5.53 3.53
CA PHE A 64 -13.10 -6.11 2.30
C PHE A 64 -11.91 -7.04 2.55
N ALA A 65 -11.27 -6.93 3.71
CA ALA A 65 -10.07 -7.69 4.05
C ALA A 65 -10.35 -8.92 4.92
N ARG A 66 -11.36 -8.84 5.80
CA ARG A 66 -11.69 -9.87 6.77
C ARG A 66 -11.95 -11.22 6.09
N GLY A 67 -11.28 -12.27 6.59
CA GLY A 67 -11.40 -13.62 6.05
C GLY A 67 -10.56 -13.88 4.79
N THR A 68 -9.72 -12.94 4.38
CA THR A 68 -8.78 -13.09 3.27
C THR A 68 -7.34 -13.06 3.77
N GLN A 69 -6.37 -13.47 2.95
CA GLN A 69 -4.94 -13.34 3.31
C GLN A 69 -4.44 -11.88 3.36
N ILE A 70 -5.29 -10.87 3.12
CA ILE A 70 -4.94 -9.46 3.32
C ILE A 70 -4.65 -9.16 4.81
N THR A 71 -5.21 -9.95 5.72
CA THR A 71 -4.98 -9.82 7.18
C THR A 71 -3.67 -10.45 7.63
N GLU A 72 -3.06 -11.27 6.78
CA GLU A 72 -1.85 -12.04 7.08
C GLU A 72 -0.60 -11.35 6.54
N SER A 73 0.57 -11.74 7.05
CA SER A 73 1.85 -11.23 6.54
C SER A 73 2.01 -11.52 5.05
N ASP A 74 1.87 -12.79 4.66
CA ASP A 74 1.91 -13.19 3.26
C ASP A 74 0.52 -13.14 2.61
N THR A 75 0.38 -12.23 1.64
CA THR A 75 -0.84 -12.09 0.83
C THR A 75 -0.93 -13.10 -0.31
N GLY A 76 0.09 -13.93 -0.53
CA GLY A 76 0.20 -14.87 -1.63
C GLY A 76 0.38 -14.20 -3.01
N LYS A 77 0.44 -15.04 -4.06
CA LYS A 77 0.65 -14.59 -5.45
C LYS A 77 -0.43 -13.60 -5.89
N GLY A 78 0.00 -12.50 -6.51
CA GLY A 78 -0.88 -11.42 -6.96
C GLY A 78 -1.29 -10.43 -5.86
N GLY A 79 -0.91 -10.69 -4.62
CA GLY A 79 -1.01 -9.75 -3.50
C GLY A 79 -2.43 -9.31 -3.16
N VAL A 80 -2.53 -8.12 -2.56
CA VAL A 80 -3.80 -7.55 -2.05
C VAL A 80 -4.90 -7.51 -3.13
N TYR A 81 -4.58 -7.11 -4.36
CA TYR A 81 -5.61 -7.02 -5.40
C TYR A 81 -6.12 -8.38 -5.90
N ALA A 82 -5.29 -9.42 -5.87
CA ALA A 82 -5.76 -10.77 -6.16
C ALA A 82 -6.73 -11.25 -5.08
N ARG A 83 -6.38 -11.07 -3.80
CA ARG A 83 -7.26 -11.41 -2.67
C ARG A 83 -8.57 -10.61 -2.70
N LEU A 84 -8.53 -9.32 -3.03
CA LEU A 84 -9.74 -8.52 -3.22
C LEU A 84 -10.60 -9.06 -4.37
N ARG A 85 -10.02 -9.43 -5.52
CA ARG A 85 -10.77 -10.02 -6.64
C ARG A 85 -11.42 -11.35 -6.27
N GLU A 86 -10.68 -12.23 -5.61
CA GLU A 86 -11.18 -13.54 -5.15
C GLU A 86 -12.35 -13.38 -4.17
N ALA A 87 -12.32 -12.34 -3.32
CA ALA A 87 -13.42 -12.01 -2.41
C ALA A 87 -14.59 -11.27 -3.09
N GLY A 88 -14.59 -11.05 -4.41
CA GLY A 88 -15.62 -10.29 -5.11
C GLY A 88 -15.53 -8.76 -4.93
N HIS A 89 -14.39 -8.28 -4.41
CA HIS A 89 -14.09 -6.88 -4.12
C HIS A 89 -12.99 -6.29 -5.01
N GLY A 90 -12.74 -6.91 -6.15
CA GLY A 90 -11.69 -6.50 -7.08
C GLY A 90 -11.85 -5.05 -7.54
N PRO A 91 -10.77 -4.24 -7.51
CA PRO A 91 -10.83 -2.90 -8.07
C PRO A 91 -10.92 -2.96 -9.60
N VAL A 92 -11.75 -2.09 -10.18
CA VAL A 92 -11.92 -1.89 -11.63
C VAL A 92 -11.37 -0.54 -12.10
N GLY A 93 -11.03 0.35 -11.15
CA GLY A 93 -10.47 1.67 -11.46
C GLY A 93 -9.45 2.12 -10.42
N PHE A 94 -8.47 2.86 -10.90
CA PHE A 94 -7.41 3.45 -10.07
C PHE A 94 -7.33 4.94 -10.33
N ARG A 95 -7.14 5.72 -9.27
CA ARG A 95 -6.74 7.12 -9.36
C ARG A 95 -5.43 7.31 -8.63
N GLU A 96 -4.46 7.90 -9.32
CA GLU A 96 -3.12 8.12 -8.79
C GLU A 96 -2.76 9.60 -8.84
N GLN A 97 -2.02 10.04 -7.83
CA GLN A 97 -1.37 11.34 -7.79
C GLN A 97 0.09 11.11 -7.46
N MET A 98 0.98 11.69 -8.25
CA MET A 98 2.42 11.57 -8.08
C MET A 98 3.04 12.96 -7.95
N ARG A 99 4.02 13.09 -7.07
CA ARG A 99 4.86 14.30 -6.97
C ARG A 99 6.30 13.96 -6.65
N GLY A 100 7.22 14.70 -7.25
CA GLY A 100 8.61 14.72 -6.83
C GLY A 100 8.80 15.71 -5.67
N ARG A 101 9.51 15.31 -4.62
CA ARG A 101 9.89 16.19 -3.52
C ARG A 101 11.20 15.74 -2.89
N SER A 102 11.85 16.61 -2.12
CA SER A 102 12.99 16.20 -1.30
C SER A 102 12.57 15.10 -0.30
N ALA A 103 13.45 14.13 -0.12
CA ALA A 103 13.31 13.09 0.89
C ALA A 103 13.35 13.73 2.30
N THR A 104 12.48 13.26 3.17
CA THR A 104 12.55 13.55 4.61
C THR A 104 13.74 12.82 5.23
N ALA A 105 14.19 13.24 6.41
CA ALA A 105 15.27 12.54 7.12
C ALA A 105 14.93 11.06 7.38
N ALA A 106 13.68 10.77 7.77
CA ALA A 106 13.22 9.41 7.98
C ALA A 106 13.27 8.55 6.72
N GLU A 107 12.94 9.11 5.55
CA GLU A 107 13.04 8.40 4.26
C GLU A 107 14.48 8.21 3.81
N VAL A 108 15.35 9.20 4.05
CA VAL A 108 16.79 9.07 3.80
C VAL A 108 17.37 7.90 4.56
N ASP A 109 17.03 7.77 5.84
CA ASP A 109 17.50 6.67 6.68
C ASP A 109 16.86 5.34 6.27
N ASP A 110 15.53 5.32 6.09
CA ASP A 110 14.76 4.11 5.80
C ASP A 110 15.10 3.49 4.44
N LEU A 111 15.29 4.34 3.42
CA LEU A 111 15.60 3.93 2.05
C LEU A 111 17.10 4.01 1.72
N ARG A 112 17.95 4.33 2.71
CA ARG A 112 19.42 4.45 2.56
C ARG A 112 19.83 5.41 1.44
N LEU A 113 19.13 6.54 1.34
CA LEU A 113 19.35 7.53 0.29
C LEU A 113 20.52 8.46 0.65
N ALA A 114 21.04 9.14 -0.36
CA ALA A 114 21.94 10.27 -0.12
C ALA A 114 21.16 11.45 0.50
N LYS A 115 21.85 12.26 1.31
CA LYS A 115 21.27 13.50 1.84
C LYS A 115 20.87 14.43 0.69
N GLY A 116 19.63 14.93 0.72
CA GLY A 116 19.08 15.79 -0.33
C GLY A 116 18.55 15.03 -1.55
N ALA A 117 18.46 13.69 -1.49
CA ALA A 117 17.81 12.90 -2.53
C ALA A 117 16.37 13.35 -2.77
N THR A 118 15.89 13.16 -4.00
CA THR A 118 14.50 13.37 -4.39
C THR A 118 13.79 12.02 -4.34
N VAL A 119 12.59 12.00 -3.77
CA VAL A 119 11.67 10.85 -3.81
C VAL A 119 10.48 11.18 -4.69
N ILE A 120 9.93 10.14 -5.31
CA ILE A 120 8.59 10.18 -5.90
C ILE A 120 7.62 9.69 -4.84
N GLU A 121 6.67 10.54 -4.48
CA GLU A 121 5.57 10.16 -3.61
C GLU A 121 4.32 9.93 -4.45
N GLN A 122 3.76 8.74 -4.32
CA GLN A 122 2.56 8.31 -5.01
C GLN A 122 1.44 8.04 -4.00
N HIS A 123 0.28 8.63 -4.27
CA HIS A 123 -0.97 8.33 -3.59
C HIS A 123 -1.89 7.60 -4.58
N ARG A 124 -2.30 6.38 -4.24
CA ARG A 124 -3.19 5.56 -5.08
C ARG A 124 -4.49 5.28 -4.35
N ILE A 125 -5.60 5.38 -5.10
CA ILE A 125 -6.94 5.01 -4.66
C ILE A 125 -7.46 3.93 -5.61
N ALA A 126 -7.81 2.77 -5.08
CA ALA A 126 -8.40 1.66 -5.84
C ALA A 126 -9.91 1.58 -5.57
N ARG A 127 -10.71 1.49 -6.64
CA ARG A 127 -12.19 1.52 -6.57
C ARG A 127 -12.82 0.30 -7.24
N ARG A 128 -13.90 -0.19 -6.64
CA ARG A 128 -14.81 -1.17 -7.24
C ARG A 128 -15.76 -0.52 -8.25
N GLU A 129 -16.50 -1.36 -8.97
CA GLU A 129 -17.50 -0.96 -9.94
C GLU A 129 -18.63 -0.12 -9.34
N ASP A 130 -19.02 -0.40 -8.09
CA ASP A 130 -20.00 0.37 -7.33
C ASP A 130 -19.46 1.73 -6.81
N GLY A 131 -18.22 2.09 -7.19
CA GLY A 131 -17.56 3.33 -6.82
C GLY A 131 -16.93 3.33 -5.42
N ARG A 132 -17.12 2.27 -4.62
CA ARG A 132 -16.55 2.16 -3.27
C ARG A 132 -15.03 2.00 -3.34
N VAL A 133 -14.33 2.71 -2.45
CA VAL A 133 -12.87 2.63 -2.35
C VAL A 133 -12.49 1.41 -1.52
N VAL A 134 -11.73 0.49 -2.12
CA VAL A 134 -11.27 -0.75 -1.45
C VAL A 134 -9.85 -0.64 -0.92
N GLU A 135 -9.05 0.28 -1.43
CA GLU A 135 -7.72 0.55 -0.93
C GLU A 135 -7.37 2.02 -1.14
N CYS A 136 -6.71 2.62 -0.13
CA CYS A 136 -5.92 3.83 -0.30
C CYS A 136 -4.46 3.47 0.06
N SER A 137 -3.49 3.84 -0.77
CA SER A 137 -2.07 3.61 -0.48
C SER A 137 -1.22 4.85 -0.74
N ARG A 138 -0.16 4.98 0.07
CA ARG A 138 0.91 5.96 -0.07
C ARG A 138 2.23 5.23 -0.18
N MET A 139 3.04 5.58 -1.17
CA MET A 139 4.35 5.00 -1.42
C MET A 139 5.33 6.01 -2.02
#